data_AF-A0AAW1LUG9-F1
#
_entry.id   AF-A0AAW1LUG9-F1
#
_cell.length_a   1.000
_cell.length_b   1.000
_cell.length_c   1.000
_cell.angle_alpha   90.00
_cell.angle_beta   90.00
_cell.angle_gamma   90.00
#
_symmetry.space_group_name_H-M   'P 1'
#
loop_
_entity.id
_entity.type
_entity.pdbx_description
1 polymer ?
#
loop_
_entity_poly.entity_id
_entity_poly.type
_entity_poly.pdbx_seq_one_letter_code
_entity_poly.pdbx_strand_id
1 'polypeptide(L)'
;MKALLLVVLLWIFKYGVSKLVSGWDQRLSENEIYYAENNIYYDGNAIDWNEMDEARMSNRNWFLIFPGTKWCGSGNISENYDDLGQFADTDKCCRDHDYCDDVIAAHGTKYNLTNSAFYSRLNCVCDDEFRHCLRNVNSAVSTKVGFIYFNVLGTQCFREDYPAMCKRTSLVPVVKCVEYEYNESQQKVYQWFDVPPY
;
A
#
# COMPACT_ATOMS: atom_id res chain seq x y z
N MET A 1 40.80 -29.15 0.64
CA MET A 1 39.52 -28.46 0.37
C MET A 1 38.26 -29.35 0.47
N LYS A 2 38.35 -30.68 0.65
CA LYS A 2 37.15 -31.54 0.80
C LYS A 2 36.71 -31.83 2.26
N ALA A 3 37.54 -31.53 3.26
CA ALA A 3 37.21 -31.82 4.66
C ALA A 3 36.33 -30.74 5.35
N LEU A 4 36.39 -29.47 4.91
CA LEU A 4 35.58 -28.39 5.50
C LEU A 4 34.09 -28.46 5.10
N LEU A 5 33.77 -28.93 3.88
CA LEU A 5 32.39 -29.05 3.40
C LEU A 5 31.58 -30.11 4.17
N LEU A 6 32.21 -31.22 4.57
CA LEU A 6 31.56 -32.29 5.34
C LEU A 6 31.21 -31.86 6.77
N VAL A 7 32.04 -31.04 7.40
CA VAL A 7 31.77 -30.51 8.75
C VAL A 7 30.62 -29.51 8.74
N VAL A 8 30.53 -28.66 7.71
CA VAL A 8 29.43 -27.69 7.53
C VAL A 8 28.12 -28.41 7.22
N LEU A 9 28.13 -29.44 6.38
CA LEU A 9 26.94 -30.22 6.07
C LEU A 9 26.44 -31.03 7.29
N LEU A 10 27.33 -31.65 8.06
CA LEU A 10 26.96 -32.34 9.30
C LEU A 10 26.44 -31.39 10.39
N TRP A 11 26.90 -30.14 10.40
CA TRP A 11 26.39 -29.10 11.31
C TRP A 11 24.97 -28.64 10.92
N ILE A 12 24.70 -28.48 9.62
CA ILE A 12 23.37 -28.14 9.09
C ILE A 12 22.35 -29.27 9.34
N PHE A 13 22.76 -30.54 9.14
CA PHE A 13 21.89 -31.70 9.37
C PHE A 13 21.60 -31.97 10.86
N LYS A 14 22.51 -31.60 11.77
CA LYS A 14 22.34 -31.86 13.22
C LYS A 14 21.59 -30.74 13.96
N TYR A 15 21.63 -29.50 13.48
CA TYR A 15 21.08 -28.34 14.20
C TYR A 15 20.04 -27.53 13.44
N GLY A 16 19.77 -27.85 12.17
CA GLY A 16 18.74 -27.20 11.35
C GLY A 16 19.06 -25.76 10.95
N VAL A 17 18.47 -25.30 9.84
CA VAL A 17 18.63 -23.93 9.31
C VAL A 17 18.02 -22.86 10.26
N SER A 18 17.20 -23.30 11.22
CA SER A 18 16.50 -22.47 12.21
C SER A 18 17.41 -21.55 13.04
N LYS A 19 18.66 -21.94 13.33
CA LYS A 19 19.55 -21.12 14.18
C LYS A 19 20.35 -20.04 13.45
N LEU A 20 20.42 -20.07 12.12
CA LEU A 20 21.08 -19.00 11.34
C LEU A 20 20.21 -17.75 11.16
N VAL A 21 18.90 -17.87 11.39
CA VAL A 21 17.92 -16.77 11.29
C VAL A 21 17.69 -16.07 12.64
N SER A 22 18.55 -16.30 13.65
CA SER A 22 18.41 -15.70 14.98
C SER A 22 19.01 -14.28 15.12
N GLY A 23 19.00 -13.50 14.03
CA GLY A 23 19.62 -12.17 13.96
C GLY A 23 18.67 -10.99 13.70
N TRP A 24 17.36 -11.22 13.53
CA TRP A 24 16.38 -10.15 13.31
C TRP A 24 15.10 -10.47 14.12
N ASP A 25 15.00 -9.91 15.33
CA ASP A 25 13.76 -9.91 16.11
C ASP A 25 12.76 -8.91 15.47
N GLN A 26 11.83 -9.43 14.67
CA GLN A 26 10.46 -8.94 14.64
C GLN A 26 9.58 -10.10 15.06
N ARG A 27 9.29 -10.18 16.37
CA ARG A 27 8.26 -11.05 16.95
C ARG A 27 6.96 -10.95 16.17
N LEU A 28 6.69 -11.96 15.35
CA LEU A 28 5.39 -12.24 14.78
C LEU A 28 4.42 -12.57 15.92
N SER A 29 3.21 -12.00 15.86
CA SER A 29 2.14 -12.29 16.82
C SER A 29 1.68 -13.75 16.71
N GLU A 30 1.07 -14.30 17.76
CA GLU A 30 0.50 -15.67 17.74
C GLU A 30 -0.52 -15.84 16.60
N ASN A 31 -1.18 -14.76 16.17
CA ASN A 31 -2.04 -14.74 15.00
C ASN A 31 -1.28 -14.93 13.68
N GLU A 32 -0.08 -14.37 13.52
CA GLU A 32 0.73 -14.54 12.30
C GLU A 32 1.33 -15.95 12.19
N ILE A 33 1.67 -16.57 13.32
CA ILE A 33 2.06 -17.99 13.37
C ILE A 33 0.86 -18.87 13.00
N TYR A 34 -0.35 -18.55 13.49
CA TYR A 34 -1.57 -19.25 13.12
C TYR A 34 -1.85 -19.19 11.60
N TYR A 35 -1.65 -18.04 10.95
CA TYR A 35 -1.82 -17.93 9.48
C TYR A 35 -0.75 -18.66 8.68
N ALA A 36 0.50 -18.70 9.16
CA ALA A 36 1.61 -19.39 8.51
C ALA A 36 1.51 -20.92 8.65
N GLU A 37 1.11 -21.43 9.82
CA GLU A 37 0.99 -22.87 10.10
C GLU A 37 -0.25 -23.49 9.42
N ASN A 38 -1.33 -22.74 9.24
CA ASN A 38 -2.56 -23.23 8.60
C ASN A 38 -2.61 -23.01 7.08
N ASN A 39 -1.52 -22.58 6.45
CA ASN A 39 -1.42 -22.40 5.00
C ASN A 39 -2.57 -21.58 4.38
N ILE A 40 -3.09 -20.58 5.12
CA ILE A 40 -4.02 -19.59 4.56
C ILE A 40 -3.19 -18.53 3.81
N TYR A 41 -2.43 -19.00 2.82
CA TYR A 41 -2.15 -18.18 1.66
C TYR A 41 -3.51 -17.98 0.99
N TYR A 42 -3.90 -16.73 0.75
CA TYR A 42 -5.10 -16.44 -0.05
C TYR A 42 -4.88 -17.07 -1.43
N ASP A 43 -5.43 -18.25 -1.64
CA ASP A 43 -5.53 -18.88 -2.95
C ASP A 43 -6.65 -18.17 -3.69
N GLY A 44 -6.29 -17.28 -4.62
CA GLY A 44 -7.26 -16.60 -5.49
C GLY A 44 -8.11 -17.56 -6.33
N ASN A 45 -7.78 -18.86 -6.36
CA ASN A 45 -8.57 -19.89 -7.03
C ASN A 45 -9.62 -20.55 -6.12
N ALA A 46 -9.63 -20.26 -4.80
CA ALA A 46 -10.62 -20.77 -3.85
C ALA A 46 -11.83 -19.83 -3.67
N ILE A 47 -11.87 -18.71 -4.41
CA ILE A 47 -13.05 -17.85 -4.48
C ILE A 47 -14.04 -18.53 -5.42
N ASP A 48 -15.20 -18.92 -4.90
CA ASP A 48 -16.33 -19.33 -5.74
C ASP A 48 -16.91 -18.10 -6.45
N TRP A 49 -16.39 -17.84 -7.66
CA TRP A 49 -16.83 -16.76 -8.53
C TRP A 49 -18.31 -16.85 -8.92
N ASN A 50 -19.00 -17.96 -8.63
CA ASN A 50 -20.41 -18.16 -8.94
C ASN A 50 -21.36 -17.71 -7.82
N GLU A 51 -20.86 -17.39 -6.62
CA GLU A 51 -21.62 -16.80 -5.50
C GLU A 51 -21.46 -15.27 -5.43
N MET A 52 -20.98 -14.66 -6.52
CA MET A 52 -20.86 -13.21 -6.66
C MET A 52 -22.08 -12.67 -7.41
N ASP A 53 -22.92 -11.96 -6.68
CA ASP A 53 -24.13 -11.30 -7.17
C ASP A 53 -23.87 -10.52 -8.48
N GLU A 54 -24.72 -10.74 -9.49
CA GLU A 54 -24.59 -10.16 -10.84
C GLU A 54 -24.52 -8.62 -10.81
N ALA A 55 -25.11 -8.00 -9.78
CA ALA A 55 -25.02 -6.55 -9.52
C ALA A 55 -23.58 -6.06 -9.26
N ARG A 56 -22.71 -6.88 -8.63
CA ARG A 56 -21.31 -6.54 -8.34
C ARG A 56 -20.42 -6.62 -9.58
N MET A 57 -20.69 -7.55 -10.49
CA MET A 57 -19.94 -7.73 -11.75
C MET A 57 -20.24 -6.64 -12.79
N SER A 58 -21.34 -5.90 -12.64
CA SER A 58 -21.64 -4.71 -13.45
C SER A 58 -20.70 -3.52 -13.15
N ASN A 59 -19.98 -3.52 -12.03
CA ASN A 59 -19.01 -2.48 -11.69
C ASN A 59 -17.60 -2.93 -12.12
N ARG A 60 -17.03 -2.27 -13.13
CA ARG A 60 -15.72 -2.59 -13.71
C ARG A 60 -14.54 -2.41 -12.75
N ASN A 61 -14.76 -2.02 -11.50
CA ASN A 61 -13.72 -1.77 -10.49
C ASN A 61 -13.62 -2.85 -9.41
N TRP A 62 -14.49 -3.88 -9.38
CA TRP A 62 -14.50 -4.84 -8.26
C TRP A 62 -13.18 -5.62 -8.11
N PHE A 63 -12.48 -5.91 -9.22
CA PHE A 63 -11.17 -6.58 -9.20
C PHE A 63 -10.03 -5.67 -8.66
N LEU A 64 -10.33 -4.39 -8.40
CA LEU A 64 -9.42 -3.40 -7.84
C LEU A 64 -9.74 -3.04 -6.38
N ILE A 65 -10.77 -3.63 -5.76
CA ILE A 65 -11.08 -3.44 -4.34
C ILE A 65 -10.42 -4.55 -3.51
N PHE A 66 -9.77 -4.18 -2.40
CA PHE A 66 -9.13 -5.13 -1.52
C PHE A 66 -10.19 -6.06 -0.86
N PRO A 67 -10.04 -7.40 -0.92
CA PRO A 67 -11.03 -8.32 -0.37
C PRO A 67 -11.36 -8.06 1.11
N GLY A 68 -12.64 -8.09 1.45
CA GLY A 68 -13.12 -7.80 2.81
C GLY A 68 -13.21 -6.31 3.15
N THR A 69 -12.98 -5.43 2.16
CA THR A 69 -13.19 -3.98 2.24
C THR A 69 -14.18 -3.55 1.15
N LYS A 70 -14.73 -2.35 1.27
CA LYS A 70 -15.61 -1.74 0.26
C LYS A 70 -15.02 -0.48 -0.36
N TRP A 71 -14.05 0.14 0.32
CA TRP A 71 -13.47 1.43 -0.05
C TRP A 71 -11.99 1.36 -0.44
N CYS A 72 -11.27 0.29 -0.10
CA CYS A 72 -9.85 0.19 -0.40
C CYS A 72 -9.58 -0.25 -1.85
N GLY A 73 -9.68 0.67 -2.81
CA GLY A 73 -9.36 0.39 -4.21
C GLY A 73 -9.61 1.57 -5.16
N SER A 74 -9.84 1.27 -6.44
CA SER A 74 -10.18 2.32 -7.42
C SER A 74 -11.65 2.70 -7.30
N GLY A 75 -11.92 3.77 -6.54
CA GLY A 75 -13.27 4.10 -6.07
C GLY A 75 -13.73 3.11 -5.01
N ASN A 76 -15.05 2.92 -4.88
CA ASN A 76 -15.62 2.03 -3.88
C ASN A 76 -16.84 1.25 -4.40
N ILE A 77 -17.19 0.18 -3.69
CA ILE A 77 -18.38 -0.66 -3.91
C ILE A 77 -19.38 -0.53 -2.76
N SER A 78 -19.30 0.56 -2.01
CA SER A 78 -20.18 0.84 -0.88
C SER A 78 -21.58 1.23 -1.38
N GLU A 79 -22.62 0.85 -0.64
CA GLU A 79 -23.99 1.30 -0.90
C GLU A 79 -24.23 2.73 -0.36
N ASN A 80 -23.51 3.11 0.69
CA ASN A 80 -23.57 4.41 1.34
C ASN A 80 -22.33 4.64 2.22
N TYR A 81 -22.21 5.84 2.80
CA TYR A 81 -21.07 6.25 3.63
C TYR A 81 -20.73 5.28 4.78
N ASP A 82 -21.74 4.72 5.44
CA ASP A 82 -21.55 3.82 6.59
C ASP A 82 -21.39 2.35 6.19
N ASP A 83 -21.47 2.05 4.90
CA ASP A 83 -21.35 0.70 4.38
C ASP A 83 -19.88 0.27 4.30
N LEU A 84 -19.42 -0.40 5.35
CA LEU A 84 -18.06 -0.90 5.50
C LEU A 84 -18.01 -2.43 5.33
N GLY A 85 -16.86 -2.92 4.87
CA GLY A 85 -16.55 -4.34 4.76
C GLY A 85 -16.18 -4.99 6.10
N GLN A 86 -15.81 -6.27 6.03
CA GLN A 86 -15.36 -7.07 7.17
C GLN A 86 -14.21 -6.42 7.94
N PHE A 87 -13.28 -5.78 7.24
CA PHE A 87 -12.12 -5.12 7.85
C PHE A 87 -12.40 -3.64 8.12
N ALA A 88 -13.45 -3.39 8.91
CA ALA A 88 -14.08 -2.08 9.02
C ALA A 88 -13.11 -0.94 9.40
N ASP A 89 -12.14 -1.17 10.29
CA ASP A 89 -11.21 -0.11 10.69
C ASP A 89 -10.20 0.26 9.59
N THR A 90 -9.72 -0.72 8.82
CA THR A 90 -8.91 -0.44 7.61
C THR A 90 -9.78 0.25 6.56
N ASP A 91 -11.01 -0.21 6.39
CA ASP A 91 -11.94 0.30 5.38
C ASP A 91 -12.36 1.75 5.64
N LYS A 92 -12.49 2.14 6.92
CA LYS A 92 -12.67 3.55 7.31
C LYS A 92 -11.51 4.43 6.83
N CYS A 93 -10.26 3.98 6.96
CA CYS A 93 -9.12 4.74 6.44
C CYS A 93 -9.22 4.97 4.94
N CYS A 94 -9.66 3.95 4.19
CA CYS A 94 -9.84 4.06 2.73
C CYS A 94 -11.04 4.94 2.36
N ARG A 95 -12.14 4.85 3.11
CA ARG A 95 -13.28 5.76 2.94
C ARG A 95 -12.90 7.20 3.18
N ASP A 96 -12.21 7.49 4.28
CA ASP A 96 -11.81 8.85 4.63
C ASP A 96 -10.83 9.41 3.56
N HIS A 97 -9.97 8.55 3.01
CA HIS A 97 -9.12 8.88 1.85
C HIS A 97 -9.93 9.18 0.59
N ASP A 98 -10.93 8.35 0.24
CA ASP A 98 -11.85 8.56 -0.89
C ASP A 98 -12.61 9.90 -0.81
N TYR A 99 -12.86 10.41 0.41
CA TYR A 99 -13.56 11.67 0.69
C TYR A 99 -12.66 12.92 0.71
N CYS A 100 -11.40 12.81 0.27
CA CYS A 100 -10.50 13.95 0.17
C CYS A 100 -11.12 15.11 -0.65
N ASP A 101 -11.04 16.34 -0.14
CA ASP A 101 -11.63 17.52 -0.79
C ASP A 101 -10.94 17.90 -2.11
N ASP A 102 -9.68 17.50 -2.29
CA ASP A 102 -8.84 17.91 -3.40
C ASP A 102 -8.23 16.70 -4.12
N VAL A 103 -8.85 16.35 -5.24
CA VAL A 103 -8.56 15.16 -6.05
C VAL A 103 -8.34 15.54 -7.50
N ILE A 104 -7.38 14.86 -8.15
CA ILE A 104 -7.27 14.81 -9.61
C ILE A 104 -7.63 13.38 -10.04
N ALA A 105 -8.83 13.22 -10.60
CA ALA A 105 -9.32 11.94 -11.08
C ALA A 105 -8.38 11.31 -12.12
N ALA A 106 -8.52 10.00 -12.33
CA ALA A 106 -7.78 9.28 -13.37
C ALA A 106 -7.89 10.00 -14.72
N HIS A 107 -6.74 10.22 -15.39
CA HIS A 107 -6.65 10.94 -16.67
C HIS A 107 -7.13 12.40 -16.66
N GLY A 108 -7.47 12.95 -15.49
CA GLY A 108 -7.92 14.32 -15.32
C GLY A 108 -6.78 15.33 -15.30
N THR A 109 -7.13 16.59 -15.55
CA THR A 109 -6.21 17.73 -15.45
C THR A 109 -6.77 18.78 -14.48
N LYS A 110 -5.97 19.19 -13.50
CA LYS A 110 -6.27 20.27 -12.55
C LYS A 110 -4.97 20.96 -12.16
N TYR A 111 -4.99 22.26 -11.89
CA TYR A 111 -3.78 23.03 -11.52
C TYR A 111 -2.62 22.92 -12.53
N ASN A 112 -2.93 22.72 -13.81
CA ASN A 112 -1.95 22.44 -14.86
C ASN A 112 -1.13 21.14 -14.64
N LEU A 113 -1.62 20.24 -13.79
CA LEU A 113 -1.13 18.88 -13.61
C LEU A 113 -2.09 17.90 -14.27
N THR A 114 -1.55 16.98 -15.06
CA THR A 114 -2.31 15.87 -15.64
C THR A 114 -1.97 14.58 -14.92
N ASN A 115 -2.98 13.94 -14.35
CA ASN A 115 -2.84 12.62 -13.74
C ASN A 115 -2.84 11.54 -14.83
N SER A 116 -1.67 10.98 -15.15
CA SER A 116 -1.57 9.90 -16.16
C SER A 116 -1.99 8.52 -15.63
N ALA A 117 -2.21 8.37 -14.33
CA ALA A 117 -2.60 7.10 -13.73
C ALA A 117 -4.07 6.77 -14.02
N PHE A 118 -4.37 5.46 -14.00
CA PHE A 118 -5.74 4.93 -14.13
C PHE A 118 -6.54 5.00 -12.82
N TYR A 119 -5.98 5.61 -11.77
CA TYR A 119 -6.57 5.81 -10.46
C TYR A 119 -6.43 7.29 -10.06
N SER A 120 -7.26 7.74 -9.12
CA SER A 120 -7.22 9.11 -8.59
C SER A 120 -5.93 9.39 -7.82
N ARG A 121 -5.36 10.58 -8.00
CA ARG A 121 -4.29 11.11 -7.15
C ARG A 121 -4.83 12.25 -6.32
N LEU A 122 -4.40 12.32 -5.06
CA LEU A 122 -5.00 13.17 -4.04
C LEU A 122 -3.99 14.22 -3.57
N ASN A 123 -4.49 15.20 -2.83
CA ASN A 123 -3.63 16.14 -2.13
C ASN A 123 -2.73 15.41 -1.13
N CYS A 124 -1.47 15.83 -1.00
CA CYS A 124 -0.51 15.18 -0.09
C CYS A 124 -0.98 15.11 1.36
N VAL A 125 -1.80 16.05 1.82
CA VAL A 125 -2.39 16.00 3.17
C VAL A 125 -3.25 14.75 3.36
N CYS A 126 -4.08 14.40 2.38
CA CYS A 126 -4.94 13.22 2.44
C CYS A 126 -4.12 11.92 2.41
N ASP A 127 -3.04 11.86 1.62
CA ASP A 127 -2.15 10.69 1.60
C ASP A 127 -1.37 10.52 2.90
N ASP A 128 -0.95 11.63 3.53
CA ASP A 128 -0.30 11.60 4.84
C ASP A 128 -1.27 11.13 5.94
N GLU A 129 -2.50 11.66 5.96
CA GLU A 129 -3.55 11.22 6.89
C GLU A 129 -3.91 9.75 6.70
N PHE A 130 -4.04 9.31 5.45
CA PHE A 130 -4.30 7.91 5.11
C PHE A 130 -3.18 7.00 5.64
N ARG A 131 -1.92 7.38 5.43
CA ARG A 131 -0.76 6.66 5.95
C ARG A 131 -0.81 6.53 7.47
N HIS A 132 -1.11 7.62 8.17
CA HIS A 132 -1.22 7.62 9.63
C HIS A 132 -2.40 6.77 10.12
N CYS A 133 -3.56 6.86 9.46
CA CYS A 133 -4.73 6.05 9.80
C CYS A 133 -4.42 4.55 9.71
N LEU A 134 -3.86 4.09 8.58
CA LEU A 134 -3.49 2.68 8.40
C LEU A 134 -2.47 2.20 9.43
N ARG A 135 -1.49 3.06 9.76
CA ARG A 135 -0.47 2.78 10.79
C ARG A 135 -1.09 2.68 12.19
N ASN A 136 -2.09 3.48 12.50
CA ASN A 136 -2.80 3.45 13.77
C ASN A 136 -3.72 2.23 13.90
N VAL A 137 -4.36 1.80 12.80
CA VAL A 137 -5.14 0.55 12.77
C VAL A 137 -4.24 -0.67 13.07
N ASN A 138 -2.99 -0.64 12.58
CA ASN A 138 -1.95 -1.63 12.89
C ASN A 138 -2.41 -3.10 12.76
N SER A 139 -3.11 -3.43 11.68
CA SER A 139 -3.57 -4.78 11.37
C SER A 139 -2.80 -5.37 10.18
N ALA A 140 -2.91 -6.68 9.98
CA ALA A 140 -2.34 -7.33 8.80
C ALA A 140 -2.94 -6.75 7.49
N VAL A 141 -4.23 -6.40 7.51
CA VAL A 141 -4.93 -5.83 6.35
C VAL A 141 -4.48 -4.40 6.10
N SER A 142 -4.45 -3.54 7.14
CA SER A 142 -4.00 -2.15 6.98
C SER A 142 -2.54 -2.06 6.55
N THR A 143 -1.70 -2.98 7.05
CA THR A 143 -0.30 -3.09 6.65
C THR A 143 -0.15 -3.47 5.18
N LYS A 144 -0.96 -4.42 4.67
CA LYS A 144 -0.95 -4.80 3.26
C LYS A 144 -1.46 -3.68 2.35
N VAL A 145 -2.58 -3.05 2.71
CA VAL A 145 -3.13 -1.90 1.97
C VAL A 145 -2.09 -0.78 1.89
N GLY A 146 -1.48 -0.42 3.02
CA GLY A 146 -0.42 0.59 3.07
C GLY A 146 0.79 0.23 2.21
N PHE A 147 1.29 -1.00 2.32
CA PHE A 147 2.42 -1.45 1.50
C PHE A 147 2.12 -1.36 -0.01
N ILE A 148 0.92 -1.79 -0.44
CA ILE A 148 0.53 -1.71 -1.85
C ILE A 148 0.49 -0.25 -2.31
N TYR A 149 -0.21 0.62 -1.57
CA TYR A 149 -0.40 2.02 -1.94
C TYR A 149 0.91 2.81 -1.97
N PHE A 150 1.67 2.77 -0.87
CA PHE A 150 2.84 3.64 -0.68
C PHE A 150 4.15 3.03 -1.21
N ASN A 151 4.23 1.71 -1.46
CA ASN A 151 5.50 1.10 -1.89
C ASN A 151 5.37 0.52 -3.30
N VAL A 152 4.25 -0.12 -3.66
CA VAL A 152 4.13 -0.88 -4.91
C VAL A 152 3.61 -0.03 -6.07
N LEU A 153 2.57 0.79 -5.86
CA LEU A 153 1.94 1.54 -6.96
C LEU A 153 2.81 2.65 -7.56
N GLY A 154 3.82 3.12 -6.83
CA GLY A 154 4.59 4.30 -7.24
C GLY A 154 3.72 5.55 -7.36
N THR A 155 2.67 5.64 -6.54
CA THR A 155 1.76 6.80 -6.55
C THR A 155 2.47 8.08 -6.13
N GLN A 156 1.91 9.20 -6.58
CA GLN A 156 2.33 10.54 -6.23
C GLN A 156 1.11 11.32 -5.74
N CYS A 157 1.35 12.20 -4.78
CA CYS A 157 0.37 13.18 -4.34
C CYS A 157 0.70 14.55 -4.96
N PHE A 158 -0.23 15.50 -4.87
CA PHE A 158 0.03 16.87 -5.29
C PHE A 158 -0.18 17.87 -4.15
N ARG A 159 0.54 18.98 -4.19
CA ARG A 159 0.33 20.13 -3.30
C ARG A 159 0.90 21.41 -3.91
N GLU A 160 0.44 22.55 -3.44
CA GLU A 160 1.04 23.85 -3.75
C GLU A 160 2.27 24.08 -2.86
N ASP A 161 3.43 24.23 -3.48
CA ASP A 161 4.69 24.45 -2.77
C ASP A 161 5.67 25.25 -3.64
N TYR A 162 6.80 25.66 -3.08
CA TYR A 162 7.87 26.26 -3.88
C TYR A 162 8.36 25.28 -4.96
N PRO A 163 8.82 25.76 -6.13
CA PRO A 163 9.36 24.89 -7.17
C PRO A 163 10.43 23.95 -6.61
N ALA A 164 10.16 22.65 -6.69
CA ALA A 164 10.91 21.62 -6.00
C ALA A 164 11.70 20.77 -7.00
N MET A 165 12.96 20.48 -6.68
CA MET A 165 13.82 19.58 -7.45
C MET A 165 14.23 18.41 -6.57
N CYS A 166 14.28 17.21 -7.15
CA CYS A 166 14.71 16.04 -6.41
C CYS A 166 16.21 16.09 -6.14
N LYS A 167 16.60 16.11 -4.87
CA LYS A 167 18.01 16.09 -4.44
C LYS A 167 18.51 14.68 -4.20
N ARG A 168 17.65 13.79 -3.71
CA ARG A 168 18.00 12.41 -3.40
C ARG A 168 16.86 11.45 -3.69
N THR A 169 17.20 10.32 -4.29
CA THR A 169 16.26 9.23 -4.59
C THR A 169 16.52 7.99 -3.72
N SER A 170 15.47 7.19 -3.52
CA SER A 170 15.52 5.81 -3.03
C SER A 170 15.26 4.86 -4.20
N LEU A 171 15.92 3.69 -4.20
CA LEU A 171 15.98 2.79 -5.36
C LEU A 171 15.17 1.48 -5.23
N VAL A 172 14.36 1.28 -4.17
CA VAL A 172 13.60 0.03 -4.00
C VAL A 172 12.26 0.27 -3.28
N PRO A 173 11.13 -0.34 -3.73
CA PRO A 173 10.96 -1.15 -4.93
C PRO A 173 10.71 -0.32 -6.20
N VAL A 174 10.36 0.97 -6.05
CA VAL A 174 10.17 1.95 -7.11
C VAL A 174 11.08 3.14 -6.84
N VAL A 175 11.64 3.75 -7.88
CA VAL A 175 12.44 4.97 -7.72
C VAL A 175 11.55 6.08 -7.19
N LYS A 176 11.90 6.61 -6.02
CA LYS A 176 11.18 7.71 -5.37
C LYS A 176 12.14 8.79 -4.93
N CYS A 177 11.72 10.04 -5.08
CA CYS A 177 12.36 11.16 -4.43
C CYS A 177 12.05 11.15 -2.93
N VAL A 178 13.10 11.25 -2.13
CA VAL A 178 13.03 11.19 -0.66
C VAL A 178 13.57 12.46 -0.01
N GLU A 179 14.11 13.38 -0.81
CA GLU A 179 14.59 14.69 -0.36
C GLU A 179 14.45 15.68 -1.51
N TYR A 180 13.80 16.80 -1.24
CA TYR A 180 13.56 17.88 -2.19
C TYR A 180 14.38 19.11 -1.81
N GLU A 181 14.87 19.81 -2.83
CA GLU A 181 15.43 21.15 -2.73
C GLU A 181 14.42 22.15 -3.33
N TYR A 182 14.20 23.26 -2.65
CA TYR A 182 13.15 24.23 -2.99
C TYR A 182 13.74 25.55 -3.46
N ASN A 183 13.17 26.11 -4.54
CA ASN A 183 13.49 27.46 -4.99
C ASN A 183 12.52 28.48 -4.37
N GLU A 184 12.84 28.94 -3.17
CA GLU A 184 12.02 29.91 -2.42
C GLU A 184 11.99 31.32 -3.04
N SER A 185 12.83 31.58 -4.06
CA SER A 185 12.79 32.86 -4.80
C SER A 185 11.66 32.94 -5.83
N GLN A 186 10.97 31.83 -6.10
CA GLN A 186 9.86 31.76 -7.05
C GLN A 186 8.51 31.63 -6.34
N GLN A 187 7.42 31.99 -7.03
CA GLN A 187 6.08 31.79 -6.49
C GLN A 187 5.76 30.29 -6.39
N LYS A 188 4.96 29.92 -5.38
CA LYS A 188 4.47 28.55 -5.22
C LYS A 188 3.61 28.12 -6.41
N VAL A 189 3.72 26.84 -6.75
CA VAL A 189 2.96 26.19 -7.82
C VAL A 189 2.58 24.77 -7.40
N TYR A 190 1.47 24.27 -7.93
CA TYR A 190 1.08 22.88 -7.74
C TYR A 190 2.04 21.95 -8.48
N GLN A 191 2.54 20.94 -7.78
CA GLN A 191 3.52 19.97 -8.29
C GLN A 191 3.23 18.56 -7.77
N TRP A 192 3.78 17.56 -8.44
CA TRP A 192 3.75 16.17 -7.99
C TRP A 192 4.87 15.89 -6.98
N PHE A 193 4.54 15.15 -5.93
CA PHE A 193 5.48 14.69 -4.91
C PHE A 193 5.32 13.18 -4.71
N ASP A 194 6.44 12.48 -4.53
CA ASP A 194 6.42 11.06 -4.22
C ASP A 194 5.97 10.87 -2.77
N VAL A 195 4.99 9.98 -2.57
CA VAL A 195 4.51 9.68 -1.21
C VAL A 195 5.60 8.94 -0.42
N PRO A 196 5.76 9.21 0.89
CA PRO A 196 6.70 8.47 1.73
C PRO A 196 6.40 6.96 1.72
N PRO A 197 7.41 6.08 1.81
CA PRO A 197 7.17 4.65 1.94
C PRO A 197 6.35 4.34 3.21
N TYR A 198 5.51 3.31 3.15
CA TYR A 198 4.72 2.86 4.29
C TYR A 198 5.64 2.45 5.42
#